data_AF-A0A7J2R2U6-F1
#
_entry.id   AF-A0A7J2R2U6-F1
#
_cell.length_a   1.000
_cell.length_b   1.000
_cell.length_c   1.000
_cell.angle_alpha   90.00
_cell.angle_beta   90.00
_cell.angle_gamma   90.00
#
_symmetry.space_group_name_H-M   'P 1'
#
loop_
_entity.id
_entity.type
_entity.pdbx_description
1 polymer ?
#
loop_
_entity_poly.entity_id
_entity_poly.type
_entity_poly.pdbx_seq_one_letter_code
_entity_poly.pdbx_strand_id
1 'polypeptide(L)'
;MVKSTEQKIKETEDRLKELKAKKFLEENKSDWVKIPELGIEVQSKIHHKNKSYDDLVEEFGKEFLEENLPTYKQLQDLRNLEHNGKYKLGLIDTWEFVKQEDEISKKNGYVARFVADSVCCDLDCGWDSGDSISYLGVRFVRKGKKK
;
A
#
# COMPACT_ATOMS: atom_id res chain seq x y z
N MET A 1 -23.09 -19.65 23.43
CA MET A 1 -22.88 -18.23 23.75
C MET A 1 -23.42 -17.39 22.61
N VAL A 2 -24.39 -16.51 22.86
CA VAL A 2 -24.91 -15.57 21.85
C VAL A 2 -23.91 -14.43 21.74
N LYS A 3 -23.35 -14.19 20.54
CA LYS A 3 -22.46 -13.03 20.32
C LYS A 3 -23.21 -11.74 20.65
N SER A 4 -22.54 -10.82 21.34
CA SER A 4 -23.07 -9.48 21.64
C SER A 4 -23.45 -8.76 20.34
N THR A 5 -24.47 -7.90 20.40
CA THR A 5 -24.85 -7.04 19.27
C THR A 5 -23.66 -6.22 18.76
N GLU A 6 -22.79 -5.75 19.66
CA GLU A 6 -21.58 -5.02 19.30
C GLU A 6 -20.58 -5.88 18.50
N GLN A 7 -20.42 -7.15 18.88
CA GLN A 7 -19.57 -8.09 18.14
C GLN A 7 -20.12 -8.34 16.73
N LYS A 8 -21.45 -8.45 16.61
CA LYS A 8 -22.10 -8.64 15.29
C LYS A 8 -21.96 -7.41 14.40
N ILE A 9 -22.04 -6.20 14.98
CA ILE A 9 -21.83 -4.93 14.24
C ILE A 9 -20.39 -4.91 13.70
N LYS A 10 -19.40 -5.13 14.56
CA LYS A 10 -17.99 -5.13 14.16
C LYS A 10 -17.69 -6.17 13.07
N GLU A 11 -18.17 -7.41 13.22
CA GLU A 11 -18.01 -8.45 12.19
C GLU A 11 -18.64 -8.06 10.85
N THR A 12 -19.75 -7.32 10.88
CA THR A 12 -20.42 -6.85 9.68
C THR A 12 -19.63 -5.71 9.01
N GLU A 13 -19.06 -4.80 9.80
CA GLU A 13 -18.20 -3.71 9.31
C GLU A 13 -16.92 -4.25 8.67
N ASP A 14 -16.23 -5.20 9.32
CA ASP A 14 -15.02 -5.82 8.77
C ASP A 14 -15.34 -6.55 7.45
N ARG A 15 -16.47 -7.28 7.41
CA ARG A 15 -16.92 -7.95 6.18
C ARG A 15 -17.28 -6.97 5.07
N LEU A 16 -17.83 -5.80 5.41
CA LEU A 16 -18.12 -4.74 4.44
C LEU A 16 -16.82 -4.18 3.84
N LYS A 17 -15.78 -3.96 4.65
CA LYS A 17 -14.46 -3.50 4.19
C LYS A 17 -13.83 -4.52 3.24
N GLU A 18 -13.84 -5.81 3.59
CA GLU A 18 -13.37 -6.87 2.69
C GLU A 18 -14.09 -6.88 1.34
N LEU A 19 -15.43 -6.73 1.36
CA LEU A 19 -16.23 -6.73 0.13
C LEU A 19 -15.92 -5.51 -0.75
N LYS A 20 -15.74 -4.33 -0.14
CA LYS A 20 -15.30 -3.11 -0.85
C LYS A 20 -13.92 -3.32 -1.49
N ALA A 21 -12.97 -3.89 -0.75
CA ALA A 21 -11.63 -4.17 -1.26
C ALA A 21 -11.66 -5.18 -2.43
N LYS A 22 -12.45 -6.26 -2.32
CA LYS A 22 -12.64 -7.24 -3.40
C LYS A 22 -13.25 -6.58 -4.64
N LYS A 23 -14.29 -5.77 -4.46
CA LYS A 23 -14.93 -5.01 -5.55
C LYS A 23 -13.93 -4.09 -6.25
N PHE A 24 -13.15 -3.33 -5.49
CA PHE A 24 -12.10 -2.46 -6.04
C PHE A 24 -11.08 -3.24 -6.88
N LEU A 25 -10.62 -4.40 -6.38
CA LEU A 25 -9.68 -5.25 -7.12
C LEU A 25 -10.26 -5.82 -8.41
N GLU A 26 -11.55 -6.15 -8.43
CA GLU A 26 -12.25 -6.64 -9.63
C GLU A 26 -12.44 -5.54 -10.68
N GLU A 27 -12.85 -4.34 -10.24
CA GLU A 27 -13.03 -3.17 -11.11
C GLU A 27 -11.71 -2.72 -11.75
N ASN A 28 -10.59 -2.87 -11.03
CA ASN A 28 -9.26 -2.44 -11.48
C ASN A 28 -8.39 -3.62 -11.97
N LYS A 29 -8.99 -4.73 -12.40
CA LYS A 29 -8.27 -5.94 -12.81
C LYS A 29 -7.44 -5.74 -14.09
N SER A 30 -7.86 -4.85 -14.99
CA SER A 30 -7.10 -4.48 -16.20
C SER A 30 -5.79 -3.78 -15.90
N ASP A 31 -5.64 -3.22 -14.70
CA ASP A 31 -4.55 -2.33 -14.38
C ASP A 31 -3.34 -3.06 -13.82
N TRP A 32 -3.32 -4.39 -13.80
CA TRP A 32 -2.24 -5.19 -13.22
C TRP A 32 -1.20 -5.62 -14.26
N VAL A 33 0.06 -5.32 -13.97
CA VAL A 33 1.24 -5.72 -14.76
C VAL A 33 1.92 -6.89 -14.06
N LYS A 34 2.17 -7.97 -14.80
CA LYS A 34 2.95 -9.11 -14.31
C LYS A 34 4.43 -8.79 -14.35
N ILE A 35 5.12 -9.05 -13.24
CA ILE A 35 6.56 -8.86 -13.07
C ILE A 35 7.16 -10.22 -12.69
N PRO A 36 7.44 -11.11 -13.67
CA PRO A 36 7.88 -12.47 -13.41
C PRO A 36 9.18 -12.55 -12.59
N GLU A 37 10.07 -11.58 -12.75
CA GLU A 37 11.36 -11.50 -12.05
C GLU A 37 11.21 -11.44 -10.53
N LEU A 38 10.14 -10.80 -10.08
CA LEU A 38 9.81 -10.62 -8.67
C LEU A 38 8.70 -11.57 -8.22
N GLY A 39 8.13 -12.36 -9.13
CA GLY A 39 7.02 -13.26 -8.83
C GLY A 39 5.75 -12.54 -8.35
N ILE A 40 5.54 -11.28 -8.77
CA ILE A 40 4.40 -10.45 -8.37
C ILE A 40 3.60 -9.95 -9.58
N GLU A 41 2.39 -9.49 -9.28
CA GLU A 41 1.64 -8.56 -10.12
C GLU A 41 1.54 -7.24 -9.38
N VAL A 42 1.68 -6.13 -10.11
CA VAL A 42 1.64 -4.78 -9.55
C VAL A 42 0.66 -3.93 -10.34
N GLN A 43 -0.10 -3.05 -9.69
CA GLN A 43 -0.92 -2.08 -10.42
C GLN A 43 -0.04 -1.14 -11.24
N SER A 44 -0.50 -0.77 -12.43
CA SER A 44 0.22 0.05 -13.42
C SER A 44 0.24 1.53 -13.05
N LYS A 45 -0.72 1.99 -12.24
CA LYS A 45 -0.88 3.39 -11.84
C LYS A 45 -1.01 3.52 -10.34
N ILE A 46 -0.54 4.66 -9.84
CA ILE A 46 -0.80 5.11 -8.48
C ILE A 46 -2.22 5.68 -8.39
N HIS A 47 -2.89 5.38 -7.29
CA HIS A 47 -4.23 5.84 -6.97
C HIS A 47 -4.31 6.35 -5.53
N HIS A 48 -5.48 6.82 -5.10
CA HIS A 48 -5.71 7.32 -3.74
C HIS A 48 -4.66 8.34 -3.28
N LYS A 49 -4.35 9.30 -4.17
CA LYS A 49 -3.47 10.43 -3.84
C LYS A 49 -4.16 11.31 -2.80
N ASN A 50 -3.36 11.97 -1.96
CA ASN A 50 -3.82 12.88 -0.91
C ASN A 50 -4.66 12.19 0.18
N LYS A 51 -4.52 10.87 0.33
CA LYS A 51 -5.15 10.08 1.40
C LYS A 51 -4.14 9.80 2.50
N SER A 52 -4.59 9.86 3.75
CA SER A 52 -3.80 9.41 4.91
C SER A 52 -3.78 7.87 4.96
N TYR A 53 -2.90 7.30 5.79
CA TYR A 53 -2.94 5.86 6.04
C TYR A 53 -4.25 5.44 6.71
N ASP A 54 -4.77 6.26 7.61
CA ASP A 54 -6.01 5.99 8.33
C ASP A 54 -7.22 5.97 7.38
N ASP A 55 -7.28 6.88 6.40
CA ASP A 55 -8.31 6.85 5.34
C ASP A 55 -8.31 5.50 4.61
N LEU A 56 -7.12 4.98 4.29
CA LEU A 56 -6.97 3.70 3.60
C LEU A 56 -7.37 2.53 4.50
N VAL A 57 -7.09 2.59 5.80
CA VAL A 57 -7.48 1.57 6.79
C VAL A 57 -9.00 1.56 6.97
N GLU A 58 -9.65 2.72 6.95
CA GLU A 58 -11.11 2.81 6.97
C GLU A 58 -11.75 2.20 5.72
N GLU A 59 -11.15 2.45 4.55
CA GLU A 59 -11.67 2.01 3.26
C GLU A 59 -11.46 0.51 3.00
N PHE A 60 -10.22 0.03 3.17
CA PHE A 60 -9.80 -1.32 2.78
C PHE A 60 -9.61 -2.27 3.95
N GLY A 61 -9.42 -1.75 5.17
CA GLY A 61 -9.02 -2.53 6.32
C GLY A 61 -7.51 -2.74 6.41
N LYS A 62 -7.01 -2.83 7.65
CA LYS A 62 -5.58 -2.94 7.93
C LYS A 62 -4.95 -4.21 7.33
N GLU A 63 -5.61 -5.36 7.49
CA GLU A 63 -5.12 -6.65 6.99
C GLU A 63 -4.92 -6.63 5.47
N PHE A 64 -5.88 -6.05 4.74
CA PHE A 64 -5.77 -5.90 3.29
C PHE A 64 -4.54 -5.07 2.90
N LEU A 65 -4.32 -3.93 3.55
CA LEU A 65 -3.17 -3.08 3.27
C LEU A 65 -1.85 -3.78 3.61
N GLU A 66 -1.78 -4.52 4.73
CA GLU A 66 -0.60 -5.28 5.09
C GLU A 66 -0.27 -6.40 4.08
N GLU A 67 -1.27 -6.96 3.42
CA GLU A 67 -1.07 -7.98 2.39
C GLU A 67 -0.71 -7.41 1.02
N ASN A 68 -1.26 -6.24 0.67
CA ASN A 68 -1.26 -5.73 -0.69
C ASN A 68 -0.38 -4.49 -0.89
N LEU A 69 0.12 -3.82 0.16
CA LEU A 69 1.10 -2.76 -0.01
C LEU A 69 2.47 -3.33 -0.39
N PRO A 70 3.20 -2.70 -1.32
CA PRO A 70 4.55 -3.12 -1.66
C PRO A 70 5.49 -2.85 -0.51
N THR A 71 6.49 -3.70 -0.38
CA THR A 71 7.66 -3.41 0.46
C THR A 71 8.52 -2.35 -0.20
N TYR A 72 9.36 -1.67 0.59
CA TYR A 72 10.34 -0.73 0.04
C TYR A 72 11.26 -1.39 -0.98
N LYS A 73 11.71 -2.62 -0.69
CA LYS A 73 12.54 -3.42 -1.60
C LYS A 73 11.84 -3.69 -2.92
N GLN A 74 10.57 -4.10 -2.90
CA GLN A 74 9.79 -4.32 -4.13
C GLN A 74 9.68 -3.04 -4.97
N LEU A 75 9.42 -1.88 -4.35
CA LEU A 75 9.39 -0.61 -5.10
C LEU A 75 10.76 -0.28 -5.70
N GLN A 76 11.85 -0.48 -4.97
CA GLN A 76 13.19 -0.24 -5.47
C GLN A 76 13.54 -1.16 -6.65
N ASP A 77 13.20 -2.44 -6.56
CA ASP A 77 13.41 -3.39 -7.65
C ASP A 77 12.59 -3.01 -8.89
N LEU A 78 11.35 -2.57 -8.71
CA LEU A 78 10.50 -2.09 -9.81
C LEU A 78 11.05 -0.81 -10.45
N ARG A 79 11.57 0.14 -9.66
CA ARG A 79 12.25 1.35 -10.18
C ARG A 79 13.46 0.99 -11.02
N ASN A 80 14.27 0.02 -10.56
CA ASN A 80 15.42 -0.45 -11.32
C ASN A 80 15.00 -1.10 -12.65
N LEU A 81 13.93 -1.91 -12.64
CA LEU A 81 13.41 -2.53 -13.86
C LEU A 81 12.84 -1.50 -14.84
N GLU A 82 12.18 -0.45 -14.36
CA GLU A 82 11.70 0.67 -15.17
C GLU A 82 12.87 1.51 -15.73
N HIS A 83 13.87 1.82 -14.92
CA HIS A 83 15.08 2.53 -15.35
C HIS A 83 15.81 1.78 -16.48
N ASN A 84 15.83 0.44 -16.40
CA ASN A 84 16.38 -0.42 -17.45
C ASN A 84 15.44 -0.58 -18.67
N GLY A 85 14.32 0.13 -18.71
CA GLY A 85 13.38 0.15 -19.84
C GLY A 85 12.49 -1.08 -19.97
N LYS A 86 12.46 -1.96 -18.97
CA LYS A 86 11.71 -3.23 -19.05
C LYS A 86 10.20 -3.03 -18.87
N TYR A 87 9.83 -2.08 -18.04
CA TYR A 87 8.44 -1.73 -17.73
C TYR A 87 8.25 -0.22 -17.72
N LYS A 88 7.02 0.24 -17.93
CA LYS A 88 6.62 1.65 -17.77
C LYS A 88 5.56 1.72 -16.69
N LEU A 89 5.98 1.93 -15.44
CA LEU A 89 5.12 1.93 -14.25
C LEU A 89 4.98 3.33 -13.66
N GLY A 90 5.78 4.30 -14.11
CA GLY A 90 5.79 5.67 -13.64
C GLY A 90 6.30 5.81 -12.21
N LEU A 91 7.41 5.15 -11.86
CA LEU A 91 7.95 5.06 -10.49
C LEU A 91 9.09 6.05 -10.15
N ILE A 92 9.52 6.86 -11.13
CA ILE A 92 10.73 7.70 -11.02
C ILE A 92 10.55 8.83 -9.98
N ASP A 93 9.38 9.47 -9.96
CA ASP A 93 9.08 10.62 -9.07
C ASP A 93 7.82 10.38 -8.23
N THR A 94 7.78 9.24 -7.53
CA THR A 94 6.60 8.84 -6.76
C THR A 94 6.89 8.54 -5.31
N TRP A 95 6.00 9.03 -4.44
CA TRP A 95 5.94 8.72 -3.02
C TRP A 95 4.74 7.80 -2.81
N GLU A 96 5.00 6.59 -2.33
CA GLU A 96 3.98 5.55 -2.20
C GLU A 96 3.98 4.97 -0.79
N PHE A 97 2.80 4.62 -0.28
CA PHE A 97 2.70 3.86 0.96
C PHE A 97 3.40 2.51 0.79
N VAL A 98 4.26 2.18 1.75
CA VAL A 98 4.97 0.90 1.80
C VAL A 98 4.58 0.09 3.02
N LYS A 99 4.61 -1.22 2.87
CA LYS A 99 4.52 -2.16 3.98
C LYS A 99 5.74 -1.97 4.88
N GLN A 100 5.51 -1.67 6.15
CA GLN A 100 6.55 -1.80 7.17
C GLN A 100 6.95 -3.28 7.27
N GLU A 101 8.24 -3.60 7.23
CA GLU A 101 8.72 -4.99 7.36
C GLU A 101 9.30 -5.27 8.74
N ASP A 102 9.77 -4.25 9.44
CA ASP A 102 10.34 -4.40 10.78
C ASP A 102 9.24 -4.61 11.84
N GLU A 103 9.29 -5.77 12.51
CA GLU A 103 8.29 -6.14 13.51
C GLU A 103 8.34 -5.27 14.77
N ILE A 104 9.52 -4.76 15.14
CA ILE A 104 9.70 -3.92 16.32
C ILE A 104 9.05 -2.56 16.06
N SER A 105 9.31 -1.98 14.89
CA SER A 105 8.68 -0.76 14.41
C SER A 105 7.16 -0.91 14.30
N LYS A 106 6.66 -2.03 13.76
CA LYS A 106 5.22 -2.31 13.75
C LYS A 106 4.59 -2.33 15.13
N LYS A 107 5.22 -3.04 16.08
CA LYS A 107 4.71 -3.18 17.45
C LYS A 107 4.64 -1.85 18.18
N ASN A 108 5.57 -0.94 17.86
CA ASN A 108 5.65 0.38 18.47
C ASN A 108 4.88 1.48 17.70
N GLY A 109 4.17 1.12 16.63
CA GLY A 109 3.41 2.06 15.82
C GLY A 109 4.26 2.99 14.94
N TYR A 110 5.53 2.65 14.71
CA TYR A 110 6.43 3.45 13.86
C TYR A 110 6.15 3.19 12.38
N VAL A 111 5.59 4.21 11.71
CA VAL A 111 5.46 4.26 10.26
C VAL A 111 6.71 4.95 9.72
N ALA A 112 7.54 4.23 8.96
CA ALA A 112 8.72 4.83 8.35
C ALA A 112 8.29 5.77 7.21
N ARG A 113 8.31 7.08 7.45
CA ARG A 113 8.21 8.12 6.43
C ARG A 113 9.63 8.53 6.04
N PHE A 114 10.04 8.20 4.82
CA PHE A 114 11.21 8.83 4.21
C PHE A 114 10.69 9.97 3.34
N VAL A 115 11.10 11.21 3.62
CA VAL A 115 10.94 12.37 2.74
C VAL A 115 12.35 12.90 2.52
N ALA A 116 12.76 13.03 1.25
CA ALA A 116 14.04 13.60 0.88
C ALA A 116 13.79 14.70 -0.14
N ASP A 117 14.10 15.94 0.23
CA ASP A 117 14.20 17.07 -0.69
C ASP A 117 15.68 17.36 -0.97
N SER A 118 15.96 17.92 -2.14
CA SER A 118 17.26 18.22 -2.73
C SER A 118 18.19 19.13 -1.90
N VAL A 119 17.75 19.61 -0.74
CA VAL A 119 18.51 20.53 0.12
C VAL A 119 18.65 20.01 1.56
N CYS A 120 17.83 19.05 2.00
CA CYS A 120 17.82 18.49 3.37
C CYS A 120 17.24 17.05 3.37
N CYS A 121 17.85 16.13 4.12
CA CYS A 121 17.18 14.88 4.52
C CYS A 121 16.43 15.14 5.84
N ASP A 122 15.11 15.30 5.77
CA ASP A 122 14.28 15.35 6.99
C ASP A 122 13.74 13.95 7.29
N LEU A 123 14.19 13.40 8.43
CA LEU A 123 13.72 12.13 8.93
C LEU A 123 12.53 12.39 9.86
N ASP A 124 11.36 12.63 9.28
CA ASP A 124 10.15 12.88 10.06
C ASP A 124 9.59 11.55 10.60
N CYS A 125 10.14 11.13 11.74
CA CYS A 125 9.65 10.00 12.53
C CYS A 125 8.55 10.48 13.50
N GLY A 126 7.54 11.17 12.97
CA GLY A 126 6.38 11.59 13.74
C GLY A 126 5.46 10.42 14.08
N TRP A 127 4.92 10.42 15.31
CA TRP A 127 3.82 9.54 15.73
C TRP A 127 2.50 9.84 14.99
N ASP A 128 2.44 10.94 14.25
CA ASP A 128 1.22 11.44 13.62
C ASP A 128 1.31 11.27 12.10
N SER A 129 0.52 10.32 11.59
CA SER A 129 0.45 10.01 10.15
C SER A 129 -0.49 10.95 9.37
N GLY A 130 -1.00 12.00 10.04
CA GLY A 130 -2.06 12.89 9.55
C GLY A 130 -1.69 13.82 8.40
N ASP A 131 -0.40 14.05 8.14
CA ASP A 131 0.02 14.94 7.05
C ASP A 131 -0.05 14.25 5.69
N SER A 132 -1.12 14.51 4.93
CA SER A 132 -1.24 14.08 3.54
C SER A 132 -0.48 15.03 2.61
N ILE A 133 0.70 14.63 2.16
CA ILE A 133 1.41 15.35 1.09
C ILE A 133 0.75 14.99 -0.24
N SER A 134 0.53 15.98 -1.12
CA SER A 134 -0.19 15.79 -2.39
C SER A 134 0.46 14.81 -3.38
N TYR A 135 1.69 14.41 -3.10
CA TYR A 135 2.50 13.48 -3.89
C TYR A 135 2.45 12.04 -3.36
N LEU A 136 1.86 11.79 -2.18
CA LEU A 136 1.74 10.47 -1.58
C LEU A 136 0.52 9.74 -2.13
N GLY A 137 0.71 8.51 -2.63
CA GLY A 137 -0.37 7.67 -3.12
C GLY A 137 -0.14 6.18 -2.84
N VAL A 138 -0.99 5.33 -3.42
CA VAL A 138 -0.96 3.88 -3.22
C VAL A 138 -0.89 3.16 -4.55
N ARG A 139 -0.17 2.05 -4.53
CA ARG A 139 -0.20 1.01 -5.56
C ARG A 139 -0.19 -0.32 -4.84
N PHE A 140 -1.01 -1.26 -5.29
CA PHE A 140 -1.05 -2.58 -4.73
C PHE A 140 -0.18 -3.57 -5.51
N VAL A 141 0.40 -4.51 -4.76
CA VAL A 141 1.08 -5.70 -5.25
C VAL A 141 0.31 -6.93 -4.79
N ARG A 142 0.35 -7.98 -5.60
CA ARG A 142 -0.15 -9.30 -5.23
C ARG A 142 0.79 -10.38 -5.73
N LYS A 143 0.70 -11.57 -5.13
CA LYS A 143 1.48 -12.72 -5.59
C LYS A 143 1.12 -13.04 -7.05
N GLY A 144 2.13 -13.12 -7.90
CA GLY A 144 1.96 -13.51 -9.28
C GLY A 144 1.51 -14.96 -9.36
N LYS A 145 0.58 -15.26 -10.28
CA LYS A 145 0.28 -16.66 -10.59
C LYS A 145 1.49 -17.27 -11.29
N LYS A 146 2.12 -18.27 -10.67
CA LYS A 146 3.09 -19.12 -11.38
C LYS A 146 2.34 -19.76 -12.55
N LYS A 147 2.83 -19.53 -13.77
CA LYS A 147 2.42 -20.32 -14.94
C LYS A 147 3.00 -21.71 -14.81
#